data_AF-A0A7W3JCN8-F1
#
_entry.id   AF-A0A7W3JCN8-F1
#
_cell.length_a   1.000
_cell.length_b   1.000
_cell.length_c   1.000
_cell.angle_alpha   90.00
_cell.angle_beta   90.00
_cell.angle_gamma   90.00
#
_symmetry.space_group_name_H-M   'P 1'
#
loop_
_entity.id
_entity.type
_entity.pdbx_description
1 polymer ?
#
loop_
_entity_poly.entity_id
_entity_poly.type
_entity_poly.pdbx_seq_one_letter_code
_entity_poly.pdbx_strand_id
1 'polypeptide(L)'
;MSNPTTALWIGTYPKAEVAPGTGEGVWRVDVDADGRFTTGSLAAPVASPSFLALDPSGRTLLAVTETEPGELTSFRVTDAGTLAPAGSVASGGSSPCHVVAVPGAAWVANYGDGVAAVVPLSDDGALGEPRTFPHAGTGPVTDRQEGPHAHFVHVWGDRVLVADLGTDELRTYPLDGDGPGEIAAVLPPGTGPRHLVELPDGTILLAGELDCRLHVLVPAGPGRLEHVGSVAITARTMADGAAGYPSHITVAGDLVHVGVRGPDVLSVLRVRAADDAGASAGQPVGRLTIENVDDVDLGAGAWPRHHAVLADGALVVVAAQNTDALVAVRVDRASGKGEITDRLELPVPACVLEA
;
A
#
# COMPACT_ATOMS: atom_id res chain seq x y z
N MET A 1 -34.78 -6.41 1.12
CA MET A 1 -33.97 -5.34 0.49
C MET A 1 -32.54 -5.88 0.54
N SER A 2 -31.86 -6.00 -0.59
CA SER A 2 -30.46 -6.47 -0.60
C SER A 2 -29.60 -5.46 0.16
N ASN A 3 -28.64 -5.94 0.94
CA ASN A 3 -27.64 -5.07 1.54
C ASN A 3 -26.86 -4.37 0.41
N PRO A 4 -26.41 -3.12 0.60
CA PRO A 4 -25.48 -2.50 -0.34
C PRO A 4 -24.19 -3.32 -0.37
N THR A 5 -23.76 -3.64 -1.59
CA THR A 5 -22.58 -4.46 -1.88
C THR A 5 -21.51 -3.58 -2.50
N THR A 6 -20.27 -3.71 -2.03
CA THR A 6 -19.09 -3.06 -2.60
C THR A 6 -18.30 -4.09 -3.37
N ALA A 7 -17.82 -3.70 -4.55
CA ALA A 7 -17.11 -4.59 -5.42
C ALA A 7 -15.62 -4.24 -5.43
N LEU A 8 -14.77 -5.26 -5.45
CA LEU A 8 -13.33 -5.14 -5.23
C LEU A 8 -12.56 -5.81 -6.35
N TRP A 9 -11.44 -5.18 -6.73
CA TRP A 9 -10.37 -5.80 -7.51
C TRP A 9 -9.30 -6.31 -6.55
N ILE A 10 -8.89 -7.57 -6.73
CA ILE A 10 -7.90 -8.21 -5.87
C ILE A 10 -6.72 -8.65 -6.72
N GLY A 11 -5.55 -8.11 -6.43
CA GLY A 11 -4.28 -8.54 -7.00
C GLY A 11 -3.70 -9.70 -6.22
N THR A 12 -3.05 -10.65 -6.88
CA THR A 12 -2.51 -11.88 -6.25
C THR A 12 -1.10 -12.19 -6.73
N TYR A 13 -0.38 -13.02 -5.96
CA TYR A 13 0.85 -13.68 -6.42
C TYR A 13 0.57 -15.12 -6.90
N PRO A 14 1.51 -15.74 -7.63
CA PRO A 14 1.56 -17.20 -7.72
C PRO A 14 1.73 -17.80 -6.31
N LYS A 15 1.30 -19.05 -6.14
CA LYS A 15 1.71 -19.84 -4.98
C LYS A 15 3.23 -19.97 -4.96
N ALA A 16 3.81 -20.03 -3.75
CA ALA A 16 5.24 -20.23 -3.59
C ALA A 16 5.71 -21.45 -4.39
N GLU A 17 6.88 -21.33 -5.03
CA GLU A 17 7.48 -22.36 -5.88
C GLU A 17 6.71 -22.70 -7.17
N VAL A 18 5.62 -21.96 -7.48
CA VAL A 18 4.90 -22.07 -8.74
C VAL A 18 5.30 -20.90 -9.65
N ALA A 19 5.52 -21.18 -10.93
CA ALA A 19 5.92 -20.15 -11.90
C ALA A 19 4.78 -19.11 -12.09
N PRO A 20 5.12 -17.82 -12.30
CA PRO A 20 4.11 -16.81 -12.61
C PRO A 20 3.23 -17.20 -13.81
N GLY A 21 1.96 -16.78 -13.76
CA GLY A 21 0.93 -17.08 -14.76
C GLY A 21 0.17 -18.38 -14.51
N THR A 22 0.23 -18.94 -13.29
CA THR A 22 -0.40 -20.22 -12.97
C THR A 22 -1.28 -20.14 -11.72
N GLY A 23 -2.47 -19.54 -11.90
CA GLY A 23 -3.50 -19.47 -10.87
C GLY A 23 -3.57 -18.12 -10.13
N GLU A 24 -2.63 -17.22 -10.40
CA GLU A 24 -2.73 -15.81 -10.03
C GLU A 24 -3.47 -14.97 -11.08
N GLY A 25 -3.85 -13.76 -10.70
CA GLY A 25 -4.43 -12.78 -11.62
C GLY A 25 -5.14 -11.67 -10.87
N VAL A 26 -5.93 -10.90 -11.60
CA VAL A 26 -6.85 -9.94 -11.00
C VAL A 26 -8.18 -10.64 -10.76
N TRP A 27 -8.65 -10.64 -9.52
CA TRP A 27 -9.93 -11.21 -9.13
C TRP A 27 -10.97 -10.13 -8.89
N ARG A 28 -12.23 -10.47 -9.11
CA ARG A 28 -13.40 -9.69 -8.70
C ARG A 28 -14.03 -10.34 -7.49
N VAL A 29 -14.17 -9.57 -6.41
CA VAL A 29 -14.82 -10.01 -5.17
C VAL A 29 -15.85 -8.99 -4.73
N ASP A 30 -17.03 -9.46 -4.34
CA ASP A 30 -18.09 -8.62 -3.80
C ASP A 30 -18.20 -8.82 -2.28
N VAL A 31 -18.35 -7.71 -1.54
CA VAL A 31 -18.52 -7.70 -0.09
C VAL A 31 -19.72 -6.84 0.31
N ASP A 32 -20.61 -7.39 1.13
CA ASP A 32 -21.75 -6.67 1.66
C ASP A 32 -21.34 -5.72 2.80
N ALA A 33 -22.15 -4.69 3.09
CA ALA A 33 -21.86 -3.71 4.13
C ALA A 33 -21.75 -4.29 5.57
N ASP A 34 -22.24 -5.51 5.80
CA ASP A 34 -22.05 -6.25 7.06
C ASP A 34 -20.75 -7.08 7.09
N GLY A 35 -19.96 -7.05 6.02
CA GLY A 35 -18.65 -7.70 5.90
C GLY A 35 -18.69 -9.09 5.28
N ARG A 36 -19.86 -9.57 4.82
CA ARG A 36 -19.96 -10.90 4.21
C ARG A 36 -19.50 -10.88 2.75
N PHE A 37 -18.65 -11.82 2.36
CA PHE A 37 -18.26 -12.00 0.97
C PHE A 37 -19.35 -12.78 0.22
N THR A 38 -19.74 -12.31 -0.96
CA THR A 38 -20.86 -12.91 -1.72
C THR A 38 -20.42 -13.57 -3.01
N THR A 39 -19.36 -13.08 -3.66
CA THR A 39 -18.80 -13.65 -4.89
C THR A 39 -17.28 -13.53 -4.92
N GLY A 40 -16.63 -14.43 -5.66
CA GLY A 40 -15.21 -14.37 -5.96
C GLY A 40 -14.95 -15.07 -7.28
N SER A 41 -14.38 -14.37 -8.26
CA SER A 41 -14.05 -14.95 -9.57
C SER A 41 -12.81 -14.31 -10.18
N LEU A 42 -12.06 -15.09 -10.93
CA LEU A 42 -10.91 -14.59 -11.68
C LEU A 42 -11.40 -13.70 -12.83
N ALA A 43 -11.03 -12.43 -12.82
CA ALA A 43 -11.44 -11.45 -13.82
C ALA A 43 -10.45 -11.35 -14.99
N ALA A 44 -9.15 -11.43 -14.70
CA ALA A 44 -8.11 -11.46 -15.72
C ALA A 44 -6.91 -12.29 -15.25
N PRO A 45 -6.45 -13.29 -16.04
CA PRO A 45 -5.18 -13.95 -15.77
C PRO A 45 -4.03 -13.00 -16.11
N VAL A 46 -3.18 -12.71 -15.13
CA VAL A 46 -2.01 -11.83 -15.24
C VAL A 46 -0.93 -12.41 -14.34
N ALA A 47 0.33 -12.35 -14.77
CA ALA A 47 1.44 -12.78 -13.92
C ALA A 47 1.63 -11.78 -12.78
N SER A 48 1.71 -12.30 -11.55
CA SER A 48 1.99 -11.58 -10.30
C SER A 48 1.45 -10.14 -10.22
N PRO A 49 0.12 -9.90 -10.41
CA PRO A 49 -0.48 -8.58 -10.27
C PRO A 49 -0.54 -8.14 -8.80
N SER A 50 0.62 -7.87 -8.20
CA SER A 50 0.79 -7.72 -6.75
C SER A 50 0.26 -6.40 -6.21
N PHE A 51 0.09 -5.40 -7.08
CA PHE A 51 -0.47 -4.10 -6.75
C PHE A 51 -1.32 -3.57 -7.91
N LEU A 52 -2.44 -2.96 -7.56
CA LEU A 52 -3.41 -2.43 -8.52
C LEU A 52 -3.65 -0.94 -8.27
N ALA A 53 -3.96 -0.20 -9.32
CA ALA A 53 -4.49 1.15 -9.23
C ALA A 53 -5.54 1.40 -10.32
N LEU A 54 -6.53 2.24 -10.03
CA LEU A 54 -7.40 2.81 -11.05
C LEU A 54 -6.86 4.16 -11.51
N ASP A 55 -7.07 4.49 -12.77
CA ASP A 55 -6.91 5.86 -13.25
C ASP A 55 -7.93 6.80 -12.58
N PRO A 56 -7.70 8.13 -12.59
CA PRO A 56 -8.63 9.07 -11.97
C PRO A 56 -10.07 9.00 -12.50
N SER A 57 -10.30 8.46 -13.70
CA SER A 57 -11.65 8.26 -14.24
C SER A 57 -12.30 6.93 -13.85
N GLY A 58 -11.56 6.00 -13.25
CA GLY A 58 -12.03 4.65 -12.90
C GLY A 58 -12.24 3.73 -14.12
N ARG A 59 -11.83 4.15 -15.32
CA ARG A 59 -12.05 3.40 -16.58
C ARG A 59 -10.88 2.52 -16.97
N THR A 60 -9.71 2.74 -16.40
CA THR A 60 -8.51 1.95 -16.64
C THR A 60 -7.96 1.44 -15.33
N LEU A 61 -7.87 0.12 -15.21
CA LEU A 61 -7.16 -0.57 -14.14
C LEU A 61 -5.72 -0.83 -14.59
N LEU A 62 -4.78 -0.45 -13.75
CA LEU A 62 -3.36 -0.75 -13.88
C LEU A 62 -3.00 -1.85 -12.91
N ALA A 63 -2.18 -2.80 -13.36
CA ALA A 63 -1.60 -3.85 -12.54
C ALA A 63 -0.09 -3.87 -12.76
N VAL A 64 0.70 -3.76 -11.69
CA VAL A 64 2.12 -4.10 -11.78
C VAL A 64 2.26 -5.61 -11.95
N THR A 65 3.12 -6.05 -12.84
CA THR A 65 3.50 -7.45 -12.98
C THR A 65 4.86 -7.62 -12.33
N GLU A 66 4.84 -8.07 -11.07
CA GLU A 66 6.02 -8.13 -10.19
C GLU A 66 6.91 -9.32 -10.56
N THR A 67 7.60 -9.20 -11.69
CA THR A 67 8.51 -10.19 -12.24
C THR A 67 9.85 -9.56 -12.60
N GLU A 68 10.79 -10.37 -13.07
CA GLU A 68 12.07 -9.93 -13.62
C GLU A 68 12.26 -10.52 -15.03
N PRO A 69 12.20 -9.71 -16.10
CA PRO A 69 11.92 -8.26 -16.12
C PRO A 69 10.49 -7.91 -15.67
N GLY A 70 10.30 -6.69 -15.18
CA GLY A 70 9.01 -6.19 -14.68
C GLY A 70 8.17 -5.50 -15.76
N GLU A 71 6.85 -5.59 -15.64
CA GLU A 71 5.90 -4.97 -16.57
C GLU A 71 4.83 -4.16 -15.84
N LEU A 72 4.24 -3.20 -16.55
CA LEU A 72 2.97 -2.56 -16.19
C LEU A 72 1.93 -3.01 -17.20
N THR A 73 0.84 -3.60 -16.72
CA THR A 73 -0.28 -4.08 -17.53
C THR A 73 -1.51 -3.20 -17.28
N SER A 74 -2.26 -2.90 -18.34
CA SER A 74 -3.47 -2.09 -18.30
C SER A 74 -4.70 -2.85 -18.81
N PHE A 75 -5.85 -2.59 -18.19
CA PHE A 75 -7.15 -3.11 -18.55
C PHE A 75 -8.17 -1.98 -18.60
N ARG A 76 -9.07 -2.02 -19.57
CA ARG A 76 -10.29 -1.22 -19.57
C ARG A 76 -11.32 -1.87 -18.66
N VAL A 77 -11.87 -1.07 -17.75
CA VAL A 77 -13.06 -1.43 -16.99
C VAL A 77 -14.26 -1.18 -17.89
N THR A 78 -14.98 -2.24 -18.25
CA THR A 78 -16.17 -2.15 -19.10
C THR A 78 -17.38 -1.66 -18.30
N ASP A 79 -18.42 -1.17 -18.99
CA ASP A 79 -19.70 -0.81 -18.35
C ASP A 79 -20.35 -1.99 -17.61
N ALA A 80 -19.99 -3.23 -17.95
CA ALA A 80 -20.44 -4.44 -17.28
C ALA A 80 -19.62 -4.79 -16.01
N GLY A 81 -18.64 -3.96 -15.65
CA GLY A 81 -17.75 -4.21 -14.50
C GLY A 81 -16.76 -5.35 -14.74
N THR A 82 -16.38 -5.61 -15.99
CA THR A 82 -15.37 -6.62 -16.37
C THR A 82 -14.10 -5.97 -16.90
N LEU A 83 -13.01 -6.73 -16.99
CA LEU A 83 -11.72 -6.24 -17.49
C LEU A 83 -11.50 -6.67 -18.95
N ALA A 84 -11.20 -5.70 -19.81
CA ALA A 84 -10.75 -5.94 -21.18
C ALA A 84 -9.27 -5.53 -21.30
N PRO A 85 -8.35 -6.41 -21.73
CA PRO A 85 -6.94 -6.08 -21.86
C PRO A 85 -6.72 -4.88 -22.79
N ALA A 86 -5.89 -3.92 -22.38
CA ALA A 86 -5.50 -2.75 -23.18
C ALA A 86 -4.05 -2.85 -23.67
N GLY A 87 -3.14 -3.34 -22.83
CA GLY A 87 -1.76 -3.61 -23.22
C GLY A 87 -0.80 -3.67 -22.03
N SER A 88 0.44 -4.07 -22.31
CA SER A 88 1.53 -4.15 -21.34
C SER A 88 2.79 -3.52 -21.91
N VAL A 89 3.59 -2.89 -21.05
CA VAL A 89 4.92 -2.35 -21.37
C VAL A 89 5.88 -2.68 -20.23
N ALA A 90 7.19 -2.58 -20.49
CA ALA A 90 8.19 -2.66 -19.42
C ALA A 90 7.92 -1.58 -18.36
N SER A 91 8.03 -1.92 -17.08
CA SER A 91 7.82 -0.97 -15.98
C SER A 91 8.95 0.05 -15.85
N GLY A 92 10.08 -0.16 -16.54
CA GLY A 92 11.29 0.64 -16.43
C GLY A 92 12.30 0.14 -15.39
N GLY A 93 12.00 -0.95 -14.68
CA GLY A 93 12.89 -1.61 -13.73
C GLY A 93 12.48 -3.07 -13.47
N SER A 94 12.94 -3.66 -12.36
CA SER A 94 12.63 -5.03 -11.96
C SER A 94 11.72 -5.10 -10.73
N SER A 95 10.86 -6.12 -10.69
CA SER A 95 9.93 -6.37 -9.58
C SER A 95 9.12 -5.12 -9.19
N PRO A 96 8.33 -4.53 -10.11
CA PRO A 96 7.45 -3.41 -9.79
C PRO A 96 6.44 -3.83 -8.74
N CYS A 97 6.37 -3.09 -7.64
CA CYS A 97 5.59 -3.46 -6.45
C CYS A 97 4.52 -2.43 -6.08
N HIS A 98 4.51 -1.27 -6.75
CA HIS A 98 3.51 -0.22 -6.53
C HIS A 98 3.30 0.61 -7.79
N VAL A 99 2.06 1.03 -8.01
CA VAL A 99 1.68 1.96 -9.09
C VAL A 99 0.66 2.98 -8.58
N VAL A 100 0.74 4.21 -9.06
CA VAL A 100 -0.32 5.22 -8.94
C VAL A 100 -0.56 5.85 -10.31
N ALA A 101 -1.83 6.03 -10.66
CA ALA A 101 -2.22 6.72 -11.89
C ALA A 101 -2.42 8.21 -11.64
N VAL A 102 -1.93 9.02 -12.57
CA VAL A 102 -2.07 10.48 -12.60
C VAL A 102 -2.63 10.90 -13.95
N PRO A 103 -3.13 12.13 -14.13
CA PRO A 103 -3.62 12.55 -15.44
C PRO A 103 -2.54 12.38 -16.54
N GLY A 104 -2.81 11.51 -17.51
CA GLY A 104 -1.93 11.26 -18.66
C GLY A 104 -0.72 10.35 -18.41
N ALA A 105 -0.53 9.82 -17.19
CA ALA A 105 0.61 8.96 -16.86
C ALA A 105 0.34 8.02 -15.68
N ALA A 106 1.25 7.09 -15.44
CA ALA A 106 1.31 6.26 -14.25
C ALA A 106 2.74 6.29 -13.68
N TRP A 107 2.86 6.43 -12.37
CA TRP A 107 4.13 6.30 -11.68
C TRP A 107 4.26 4.91 -11.07
N VAL A 108 5.42 4.29 -11.25
CA VAL A 108 5.73 2.92 -10.81
C VAL A 108 6.96 2.94 -9.92
N ALA A 109 6.91 2.19 -8.82
CA ALA A 109 8.09 1.88 -8.01
C ALA A 109 8.57 0.46 -8.30
N ASN A 110 9.83 0.32 -8.71
CA ASN A 110 10.49 -0.96 -8.99
C ASN A 110 11.38 -1.33 -7.81
N TYR A 111 11.00 -2.38 -7.09
CA TYR A 111 11.66 -2.79 -5.85
C TYR A 111 13.00 -3.45 -6.11
N GLY A 112 13.10 -4.28 -7.16
CA GLY A 112 14.24 -5.16 -7.37
C GLY A 112 15.54 -4.42 -7.67
N ASP A 113 15.46 -3.24 -8.27
CA ASP A 113 16.61 -2.43 -8.71
C ASP A 113 16.56 -0.97 -8.25
N GLY A 114 15.56 -0.59 -7.44
CA GLY A 114 15.48 0.75 -6.87
C GLY A 114 15.19 1.84 -7.89
N VAL A 115 14.32 1.56 -8.87
CA VAL A 115 13.99 2.50 -9.95
C VAL A 115 12.56 3.03 -9.78
N ALA A 116 12.41 4.35 -9.71
CA ALA A 116 11.11 4.98 -9.98
C ALA A 116 10.94 5.20 -11.49
N ALA A 117 9.73 5.06 -12.02
CA ALA A 117 9.45 5.31 -13.43
C ALA A 117 8.12 6.02 -13.64
N VAL A 118 8.04 6.84 -14.69
CA VAL A 118 6.79 7.42 -15.20
C VAL A 118 6.49 6.84 -16.58
N VAL A 119 5.29 6.29 -16.73
CA VAL A 119 4.80 5.64 -17.94
C VAL A 119 3.66 6.48 -18.50
N PRO A 120 3.73 6.98 -19.76
CA PRO A 120 2.60 7.65 -20.37
C PRO A 120 1.36 6.74 -20.41
N LEU A 121 0.19 7.30 -20.08
CA LEU A 121 -1.09 6.60 -20.05
C LEU A 121 -2.13 7.42 -20.81
N SER A 122 -2.66 6.87 -21.90
CA SER A 122 -3.73 7.52 -22.67
C SER A 122 -5.13 7.22 -22.13
N ASP A 123 -6.10 8.04 -22.54
CA ASP A 123 -7.51 7.91 -22.16
C ASP A 123 -8.17 6.60 -22.60
N ASP A 124 -7.57 5.88 -23.55
CA ASP A 124 -7.99 4.54 -24.01
C ASP A 124 -7.22 3.40 -23.33
N GLY A 125 -6.39 3.71 -22.33
CA GLY A 125 -5.62 2.77 -21.52
C GLY A 125 -4.31 2.32 -22.13
N ALA A 126 -3.89 2.85 -23.29
CA ALA A 126 -2.61 2.50 -23.88
C ALA A 126 -1.44 3.07 -23.06
N LEU A 127 -0.37 2.27 -22.96
CA LEU A 127 0.83 2.59 -22.21
C LEU A 127 1.98 2.95 -23.15
N GLY A 128 2.75 3.99 -22.80
CA GLY A 128 3.93 4.44 -23.54
C GLY A 128 5.25 3.89 -23.00
N GLU A 129 6.36 4.35 -23.57
CA GLU A 129 7.70 4.00 -23.10
C GLU A 129 8.00 4.68 -21.74
N PRO A 130 8.52 3.96 -20.73
CA PRO A 130 8.84 4.53 -19.43
C PRO A 130 10.02 5.51 -19.50
N ARG A 131 9.92 6.60 -18.74
CA ARG A 131 11.08 7.40 -18.31
C ARG A 131 11.47 6.96 -16.90
N THR A 132 12.75 6.68 -16.69
CA THR A 132 13.25 6.06 -15.45
C THR A 132 14.11 7.00 -14.62
N PHE A 133 14.07 6.78 -13.31
CA PHE A 133 14.81 7.52 -12.30
C PHE A 133 15.47 6.51 -11.35
N PRO A 134 16.65 5.99 -11.70
CA PRO A 134 17.37 5.06 -10.85
C PRO A 134 17.84 5.77 -9.58
N HIS A 135 17.61 5.14 -8.43
CA HIS A 135 18.16 5.59 -7.17
C HIS A 135 19.56 4.99 -6.94
N ALA A 136 20.24 5.46 -5.89
CA ALA A 136 21.54 4.94 -5.50
C ALA A 136 21.76 5.17 -4.01
N GLY A 137 22.49 4.25 -3.37
CA GLY A 137 22.76 4.27 -1.93
C GLY A 137 22.51 2.91 -1.30
N THR A 138 22.68 2.84 0.01
CA THR A 138 22.51 1.64 0.85
C THR A 138 22.10 2.05 2.26
N GLY A 139 21.58 1.12 3.04
CA GLY A 139 21.23 1.32 4.45
C GLY A 139 21.97 0.32 5.38
N PRO A 140 21.79 0.44 6.70
CA PRO A 140 22.51 -0.39 7.67
C PRO A 140 22.01 -1.85 7.78
N VAL A 141 20.78 -2.16 7.34
CA VAL A 141 20.22 -3.53 7.39
C VAL A 141 20.67 -4.30 6.16
N THR A 142 21.85 -4.90 6.22
CA THR A 142 22.63 -5.36 5.05
C THR A 142 21.97 -6.45 4.20
N ASP A 143 20.97 -7.15 4.71
CA ASP A 143 20.19 -8.18 3.99
C ASP A 143 18.89 -7.63 3.36
N ARG A 144 18.56 -6.35 3.63
CA ARG A 144 17.35 -5.67 3.14
C ARG A 144 17.63 -4.31 2.51
N GLN A 145 18.85 -3.80 2.65
CA GLN A 145 19.28 -2.45 2.27
C GLN A 145 20.68 -2.48 1.61
N GLU A 146 20.99 -3.56 0.90
CA GLU A 146 22.21 -3.74 0.12
C GLU A 146 22.31 -2.79 -1.07
N GLY A 147 21.20 -2.21 -1.47
CA GLY A 147 21.03 -1.23 -2.53
C GLY A 147 19.69 -0.50 -2.37
N PRO A 148 19.33 0.36 -3.33
CA PRO A 148 18.03 1.04 -3.32
C PRO A 148 16.87 0.06 -3.60
N HIS A 149 15.74 0.29 -2.96
CA HIS A 149 14.51 -0.48 -3.13
C HIS A 149 13.31 0.46 -3.12
N ALA A 150 12.97 1.04 -4.28
CA ALA A 150 11.81 1.90 -4.43
C ALA A 150 10.55 1.07 -4.21
N HIS A 151 9.75 1.43 -3.20
CA HIS A 151 8.65 0.58 -2.72
C HIS A 151 7.26 1.22 -2.89
N PHE A 152 7.15 2.54 -2.87
CA PHE A 152 5.85 3.21 -2.87
C PHE A 152 5.90 4.55 -3.59
N VAL A 153 4.81 4.91 -4.25
CA VAL A 153 4.64 6.23 -4.87
C VAL A 153 3.35 6.86 -4.36
N HIS A 154 3.44 8.09 -3.86
CA HIS A 154 2.31 8.91 -3.44
C HIS A 154 2.23 10.18 -4.28
N VAL A 155 1.03 10.58 -4.69
CA VAL A 155 0.81 11.89 -5.34
C VAL A 155 0.80 12.96 -4.27
N TRP A 156 1.70 13.94 -4.39
CA TRP A 156 1.91 15.00 -3.41
C TRP A 156 1.85 16.37 -4.09
N GLY A 157 0.63 16.86 -4.29
CA GLY A 157 0.38 18.12 -5.01
C GLY A 157 0.76 18.04 -6.49
N ASP A 158 1.68 18.91 -6.90
CA ASP A 158 2.28 18.94 -8.25
C ASP A 158 3.53 18.04 -8.38
N ARG A 159 3.75 17.18 -7.38
CA ARG A 159 4.88 16.25 -7.29
C ARG A 159 4.40 14.85 -6.94
N VAL A 160 5.33 13.91 -6.97
CA VAL A 160 5.19 12.61 -6.29
C VAL A 160 6.23 12.47 -5.20
N LEU A 161 5.93 11.67 -4.19
CA LEU A 161 6.88 11.14 -3.22
C LEU A 161 7.12 9.66 -3.55
N VAL A 162 8.38 9.25 -3.54
CA VAL A 162 8.79 7.85 -3.68
C VAL A 162 9.52 7.42 -2.42
N ALA A 163 9.00 6.39 -1.75
CA ALA A 163 9.68 5.76 -0.62
C ALA A 163 10.71 4.76 -1.11
N ASP A 164 11.95 4.90 -0.66
CA ASP A 164 13.03 3.97 -0.95
C ASP A 164 13.47 3.27 0.34
N LEU A 165 13.03 2.03 0.48
CA LEU A 165 13.32 1.18 1.63
C LEU A 165 14.83 1.00 1.82
N GLY A 166 15.55 0.83 0.72
CA GLY A 166 16.96 0.48 0.70
C GLY A 166 17.90 1.61 1.12
N THR A 167 17.46 2.86 1.00
CA THR A 167 18.29 4.05 1.29
C THR A 167 17.83 4.86 2.49
N ASP A 168 16.71 4.49 3.13
CA ASP A 168 16.08 5.28 4.19
C ASP A 168 15.68 6.70 3.72
N GLU A 169 15.21 6.83 2.48
CA GLU A 169 14.86 8.12 1.87
C GLU A 169 13.40 8.19 1.43
N LEU A 170 12.82 9.39 1.55
CA LEU A 170 11.73 9.84 0.69
C LEU A 170 12.31 10.73 -0.41
N ARG A 171 12.10 10.36 -1.67
CA ARG A 171 12.50 11.15 -2.84
C ARG A 171 11.28 11.82 -3.45
N THR A 172 11.45 12.94 -4.14
CA THR A 172 10.37 13.67 -4.78
C THR A 172 10.70 14.05 -6.21
N TYR A 173 9.70 13.95 -7.10
CA TYR A 173 9.81 14.25 -8.51
C TYR A 173 8.64 15.14 -8.94
N PRO A 174 8.79 16.02 -9.95
CA PRO A 174 7.66 16.67 -10.61
C PRO A 174 6.63 15.63 -11.07
N LEU A 175 5.34 15.91 -10.97
CA LEU A 175 4.27 14.95 -11.28
C LEU A 175 4.31 14.45 -12.73
N ASP A 176 4.71 15.31 -13.66
CA ASP A 176 4.89 15.01 -15.09
C ASP A 176 6.24 14.31 -15.40
N GLY A 177 7.10 14.16 -14.39
CA GLY A 177 8.45 13.62 -14.52
C GLY A 177 9.40 14.52 -15.31
N ASP A 178 9.06 15.80 -15.55
CA ASP A 178 9.93 16.75 -16.25
C ASP A 178 10.91 17.44 -15.30
N GLY A 179 11.92 16.68 -14.88
CA GLY A 179 13.00 17.19 -14.05
C GLY A 179 13.70 16.11 -13.24
N PRO A 180 14.82 16.46 -12.59
CA PRO A 180 15.50 15.54 -11.69
C PRO A 180 14.70 15.33 -10.40
N GLY A 181 14.89 14.17 -9.78
CA GLY A 181 14.42 13.92 -8.42
C GLY A 181 15.25 14.65 -7.37
N GLU A 182 14.64 14.92 -6.23
CA GLU A 182 15.28 15.48 -5.05
C GLU A 182 15.01 14.59 -3.83
N ILE A 183 15.83 14.68 -2.80
CA ILE A 183 15.52 14.04 -1.52
C ILE A 183 14.56 14.97 -0.76
N ALA A 184 13.36 14.47 -0.48
CA ALA A 184 12.36 15.17 0.31
C ALA A 184 12.66 15.04 1.83
N ALA A 185 13.09 13.86 2.26
CA ALA A 185 13.54 13.58 3.63
C ALA A 185 14.51 12.40 3.66
N VAL A 186 15.41 12.42 4.65
CA VAL A 186 16.21 11.26 5.07
C VAL A 186 15.67 10.80 6.42
N LEU A 187 15.40 9.51 6.56
CA LEU A 187 14.85 8.89 7.75
C LEU A 187 15.98 8.37 8.66
N PRO A 188 15.69 8.06 9.93
CA PRO A 188 16.65 7.36 10.79
C PRO A 188 17.18 6.08 10.11
N PRO A 189 18.49 5.78 10.18
CA PRO A 189 19.05 4.59 9.55
C PRO A 189 18.37 3.29 10.01
N GLY A 190 17.99 2.43 9.07
CA GLY A 190 17.28 1.18 9.30
C GLY A 190 15.76 1.32 9.45
N THR A 191 15.19 2.46 9.04
CA THR A 191 13.73 2.66 9.00
C THR A 191 13.08 1.74 7.96
N GLY A 192 13.66 1.68 6.76
CA GLY A 192 13.06 1.02 5.61
C GLY A 192 11.69 1.60 5.25
N PRO A 193 11.60 2.87 4.80
CA PRO A 193 10.33 3.51 4.48
C PRO A 193 9.56 2.69 3.44
N ARG A 194 8.32 2.32 3.77
CA ARG A 194 7.48 1.47 2.92
C ARG A 194 6.31 2.24 2.34
N HIS A 195 5.15 2.23 2.99
CA HIS A 195 3.96 2.95 2.54
C HIS A 195 3.68 4.15 3.45
N LEU A 196 2.98 5.15 2.91
CA LEU A 196 2.59 6.35 3.65
C LEU A 196 1.17 6.79 3.36
N VAL A 197 0.63 7.62 4.24
CA VAL A 197 -0.58 8.42 4.03
C VAL A 197 -0.29 9.88 4.35
N GLU A 198 -1.00 10.77 3.67
CA GLU A 198 -0.98 12.21 3.93
C GLU A 198 -2.24 12.63 4.68
N LEU A 199 -2.05 13.36 5.78
CA LEU A 199 -3.13 13.98 6.55
C LEU A 199 -3.53 15.33 5.93
N PRO A 200 -4.74 15.86 6.22
CA PRO A 200 -5.22 17.09 5.60
C PRO A 200 -4.34 18.34 5.80
N ASP A 201 -3.50 18.37 6.82
CA ASP A 201 -2.56 19.45 7.09
C ASP A 201 -1.19 19.29 6.38
N GLY A 202 -1.04 18.26 5.55
CA GLY A 202 0.19 17.91 4.84
C GLY A 202 1.16 17.05 5.67
N THR A 203 0.80 16.67 6.90
CA THR A 203 1.59 15.73 7.69
C THR A 203 1.59 14.36 7.03
N ILE A 204 2.76 13.74 6.91
CA ILE A 204 2.93 12.39 6.38
C ILE A 204 3.07 11.41 7.55
N LEU A 205 2.25 10.37 7.55
CA LEU A 205 2.42 9.19 8.38
C LEU A 205 3.02 8.07 7.54
N LEU A 206 4.20 7.61 7.90
CA LEU A 206 4.98 6.65 7.13
C LEU A 206 5.25 5.39 7.96
N ALA A 207 4.94 4.22 7.39
CA ALA A 207 5.28 2.94 7.97
C ALA A 207 6.74 2.59 7.65
N GLY A 208 7.57 2.44 8.70
CA GLY A 208 8.91 1.86 8.61
C GLY A 208 8.82 0.34 8.63
N GLU A 209 9.16 -0.32 7.53
CA GLU A 209 9.07 -1.77 7.41
C GLU A 209 10.07 -2.48 8.34
N LEU A 210 11.27 -1.92 8.47
CA LEU A 210 12.41 -2.62 9.11
C LEU A 210 12.51 -2.34 10.61
N ASP A 211 11.87 -1.28 11.10
CA ASP A 211 11.87 -0.92 12.52
C ASP A 211 10.50 -1.05 13.21
N CYS A 212 9.44 -1.36 12.46
CA CYS A 212 8.06 -1.49 12.91
C CYS A 212 7.51 -0.22 13.60
N ARG A 213 7.88 0.96 13.08
CA ARG A 213 7.43 2.25 13.62
C ARG A 213 6.57 3.05 12.64
N LEU A 214 5.68 3.88 13.20
CA LEU A 214 4.96 4.90 12.47
C LEU A 214 5.73 6.21 12.62
N HIS A 215 6.34 6.67 11.53
CA HIS A 215 7.09 7.92 11.47
C HIS A 215 6.16 9.06 11.10
N VAL A 216 6.38 10.21 11.72
CA VAL A 216 5.66 11.44 11.44
C VAL A 216 6.63 12.39 10.76
N LEU A 217 6.26 12.88 9.58
CA LEU A 217 6.98 13.93 8.87
C LEU A 217 6.05 15.11 8.59
N VAL A 218 6.58 16.33 8.65
CA VAL A 218 5.81 17.55 8.42
C VAL A 218 6.40 18.37 7.26
N PRO A 219 5.60 19.19 6.56
CA PRO A 219 6.12 20.09 5.52
C PRO A 219 7.20 21.03 6.06
N ALA A 220 8.36 21.05 5.40
CA ALA A 220 9.53 21.84 5.78
C ALA A 220 9.94 22.88 4.71
N GLY A 221 9.04 23.16 3.77
CA GLY A 221 9.26 24.02 2.61
C GLY A 221 8.94 23.30 1.30
N PRO A 222 9.11 23.97 0.14
CA PRO A 222 8.80 23.39 -1.16
C PRO A 222 9.58 22.09 -1.40
N GLY A 223 8.86 20.99 -1.64
CA GLY A 223 9.47 19.69 -1.93
C GLY A 223 10.29 19.10 -0.77
N ARG A 224 10.09 19.55 0.47
CA ARG A 224 10.84 19.09 1.65
C ARG A 224 9.92 18.69 2.80
N LEU A 225 10.32 17.64 3.49
CA LEU A 225 9.69 17.11 4.70
C LEU A 225 10.72 17.04 5.82
N GLU A 226 10.29 17.31 7.04
CA GLU A 226 11.09 17.14 8.27
C GLU A 226 10.53 15.97 9.07
N HIS A 227 11.38 15.00 9.42
CA HIS A 227 11.02 13.94 10.36
C HIS A 227 10.97 14.49 11.79
N VAL A 228 9.82 14.37 12.46
CA VAL A 228 9.59 14.95 13.81
C VAL A 228 9.50 13.89 14.91
N GLY A 229 9.56 12.61 14.56
CA GLY A 229 9.60 11.49 15.50
C GLY A 229 8.80 10.28 15.03
N SER A 230 8.68 9.28 15.89
CA SER A 230 7.93 8.05 15.58
C SER A 230 7.45 7.32 16.84
N VAL A 231 6.43 6.49 16.68
CA VAL A 231 5.89 5.56 17.71
C VAL A 231 5.97 4.13 17.23
N ALA A 232 6.00 3.16 18.14
CA ALA A 232 5.81 1.76 17.77
C ALA A 232 4.38 1.57 17.23
N ILE A 233 4.23 0.81 16.15
CA ILE A 233 2.91 0.53 15.54
C ILE A 233 2.10 -0.43 16.42
N THR A 234 2.79 -1.43 16.95
CA THR A 234 2.24 -2.49 17.80
C THR A 234 3.28 -2.92 18.82
N ALA A 235 2.83 -3.44 19.96
CA ALA A 235 3.68 -4.13 20.92
C ALA A 235 3.81 -5.64 20.63
N ARG A 236 3.05 -6.15 19.65
CA ARG A 236 3.07 -7.56 19.24
C ARG A 236 4.38 -7.84 18.48
N THR A 237 4.96 -9.00 18.77
CA THR A 237 6.20 -9.47 18.13
C THR A 237 5.96 -10.77 17.39
N MET A 238 6.89 -11.14 16.52
CA MET A 238 6.96 -12.46 15.92
C MET A 238 7.25 -13.52 16.99
N ALA A 239 7.10 -14.80 16.63
CA ALA A 239 7.28 -15.93 17.54
C ALA A 239 8.69 -16.04 18.14
N ASP A 240 9.70 -15.55 17.42
CA ASP A 240 11.10 -15.48 17.87
C ASP A 240 11.42 -14.19 18.67
N GLY A 241 10.44 -13.33 18.87
CA GLY A 241 10.55 -12.06 19.60
C GLY A 241 11.02 -10.89 18.75
N ALA A 242 11.31 -11.08 17.45
CA ALA A 242 11.65 -9.96 16.57
C ALA A 242 10.42 -9.11 16.23
N ALA A 243 10.66 -7.87 15.82
CA ALA A 243 9.60 -6.93 15.41
C ALA A 243 8.90 -7.43 14.14
N GLY A 244 7.64 -7.05 13.96
CA GLY A 244 6.92 -7.30 12.72
C GLY A 244 7.34 -6.38 11.58
N TYR A 245 6.79 -6.64 10.39
CA TYR A 245 7.04 -5.86 9.18
C TYR A 245 5.74 -5.16 8.74
N PRO A 246 5.54 -3.89 9.09
CA PRO A 246 4.43 -3.10 8.57
C PRO A 246 4.35 -3.20 7.04
N SER A 247 3.13 -3.24 6.52
CA SER A 247 2.86 -3.42 5.11
C SER A 247 2.16 -2.18 4.54
N HIS A 248 0.84 -2.22 4.37
CA HIS A 248 0.04 -1.12 3.87
C HIS A 248 -0.50 -0.28 5.03
N ILE A 249 -0.72 1.02 4.77
CA ILE A 249 -1.25 1.99 5.72
C ILE A 249 -2.41 2.76 5.07
N THR A 250 -3.50 2.94 5.81
CA THR A 250 -4.65 3.77 5.40
C THR A 250 -5.12 4.64 6.55
N VAL A 251 -5.87 5.70 6.24
CA VAL A 251 -6.50 6.58 7.22
C VAL A 251 -8.00 6.71 6.94
N ALA A 252 -8.82 6.64 7.98
CA ALA A 252 -10.26 6.91 7.93
C ALA A 252 -10.72 7.65 9.19
N GLY A 253 -10.99 8.94 9.05
CA GLY A 253 -11.23 9.82 10.20
C GLY A 253 -9.97 9.98 11.05
N ASP A 254 -10.06 9.73 12.36
CA ASP A 254 -8.94 9.75 13.30
C ASP A 254 -8.26 8.37 13.47
N LEU A 255 -8.69 7.36 12.71
CA LEU A 255 -8.13 6.00 12.75
C LEU A 255 -7.18 5.75 11.58
N VAL A 256 -6.00 5.22 11.91
CA VAL A 256 -4.98 4.75 10.98
C VAL A 256 -4.91 3.23 11.10
N HIS A 257 -4.99 2.54 9.96
CA HIS A 257 -4.95 1.08 9.91
C HIS A 257 -3.65 0.65 9.26
N VAL A 258 -2.92 -0.27 9.89
CA VAL A 258 -1.65 -0.79 9.40
C VAL A 258 -1.67 -2.31 9.46
N GLY A 259 -1.47 -2.96 8.32
CA GLY A 259 -1.18 -4.40 8.31
C GLY A 259 0.24 -4.64 8.83
N VAL A 260 0.43 -5.56 9.78
CA VAL A 260 1.76 -5.90 10.30
C VAL A 260 2.01 -7.40 10.13
N ARG A 261 2.95 -7.72 9.22
CA ARG A 261 3.34 -9.09 8.89
C ARG A 261 4.26 -9.67 9.95
N GLY A 262 4.10 -10.96 10.25
CA GLY A 262 4.91 -11.68 11.24
C GLY A 262 4.15 -11.89 12.56
N PRO A 263 3.76 -10.83 13.28
CA PRO A 263 2.76 -10.93 14.35
C PRO A 263 1.33 -11.12 13.82
N ASP A 264 1.12 -10.86 12.53
CA ASP A 264 -0.10 -11.12 11.76
C ASP A 264 -1.34 -10.42 12.31
N VAL A 265 -1.22 -9.10 12.46
CA VAL A 265 -2.28 -8.24 12.99
C VAL A 265 -2.65 -7.13 12.01
N LEU A 266 -3.91 -6.69 12.09
CA LEU A 266 -4.30 -5.35 11.63
C LEU A 266 -4.23 -4.42 12.86
N SER A 267 -3.19 -3.61 12.92
CA SER A 267 -3.04 -2.59 13.96
C SER A 267 -3.92 -1.39 13.64
N VAL A 268 -4.71 -0.96 14.63
CA VAL A 268 -5.54 0.24 14.56
C VAL A 268 -4.96 1.27 15.52
N LEU A 269 -4.47 2.36 14.96
CA LEU A 269 -3.96 3.50 15.71
C LEU A 269 -4.95 4.64 15.65
N ARG A 270 -5.05 5.38 16.74
CA ARG A 270 -5.76 6.65 16.79
C ARG A 270 -4.78 7.80 16.76
N VAL A 271 -5.02 8.75 15.86
CA VAL A 271 -4.17 9.93 15.65
C VAL A 271 -5.00 11.19 15.89
N ARG A 272 -4.59 12.01 16.86
CA ARG A 272 -5.27 13.27 17.22
C ARG A 272 -4.28 14.42 17.29
N ALA A 273 -4.76 15.65 17.12
CA ALA A 273 -3.98 16.82 17.50
C ALA A 273 -3.69 16.80 19.01
N ALA A 274 -2.49 17.21 19.42
CA ALA A 274 -2.05 17.17 20.81
C ALA A 274 -2.97 17.96 21.75
N ASP A 275 -3.54 19.07 21.28
CA ASP A 275 -4.43 19.94 22.06
C ASP A 275 -5.84 19.33 22.25
N ASP A 276 -6.25 18.41 21.36
CA ASP A 276 -7.54 17.70 21.42
C ASP A 276 -7.46 16.37 22.19
N ALA A 277 -6.26 15.95 22.58
CA ALA A 277 -6.00 14.62 23.11
C ALA A 277 -6.50 14.44 24.57
N GLY A 278 -6.72 15.52 25.33
CA GLY A 278 -7.09 15.43 26.74
C GLY A 278 -6.11 14.57 27.54
N ALA A 279 -6.58 13.85 28.56
CA ALA A 279 -5.77 12.86 29.30
C ALA A 279 -5.64 11.51 28.53
N SER A 280 -5.39 11.54 27.22
CA SER A 280 -5.22 10.29 26.43
C SER A 280 -3.95 9.55 26.82
N ALA A 281 -3.97 8.22 26.69
CA ALA A 281 -2.81 7.34 26.90
C ALA A 281 -1.81 7.33 25.71
N GLY A 282 -2.10 8.07 24.63
CA GLY A 282 -1.24 8.10 23.44
C GLY A 282 0.11 8.79 23.66
N GLN A 283 1.08 8.42 22.83
CA GLN A 283 2.42 9.01 22.83
C GLN A 283 2.44 10.28 21.95
N PRO A 284 2.96 11.42 22.45
CA PRO A 284 3.09 12.63 21.65
C PRO A 284 4.25 12.51 20.63
N VAL A 285 3.99 12.94 19.38
CA VAL A 285 4.97 13.07 18.30
C VAL A 285 4.68 14.33 17.51
N GLY A 286 5.57 15.32 17.59
CA GLY A 286 5.32 16.63 17.00
C GLY A 286 4.03 17.26 17.55
N ARG A 287 3.06 17.57 16.68
CA ARG A 287 1.75 18.12 17.04
C ARG A 287 0.66 17.04 17.21
N LEU A 288 1.03 15.77 17.11
CA LEU A 288 0.09 14.65 17.17
C LEU A 288 0.24 13.89 18.49
N THR A 289 -0.84 13.27 18.92
CA THR A 289 -0.86 12.19 19.90
C THR A 289 -1.33 10.92 19.22
N ILE A 290 -0.54 9.85 19.33
CA ILE A 290 -0.77 8.59 18.64
C ILE A 290 -0.88 7.45 19.64
N GLU A 291 -1.94 6.66 19.54
CA GLU A 291 -2.24 5.54 20.42
C GLU A 291 -2.59 4.30 19.60
N ASN A 292 -1.96 3.16 19.83
CA ASN A 292 -2.47 1.88 19.33
C ASN A 292 -3.70 1.50 20.17
N VAL A 293 -4.88 1.46 19.55
CA VAL A 293 -6.16 1.22 20.22
C VAL A 293 -6.67 -0.20 20.04
N ASP A 294 -6.17 -0.92 19.03
CA ASP A 294 -6.39 -2.34 18.85
C ASP A 294 -5.31 -2.99 17.97
N ASP A 295 -5.11 -4.28 18.17
CA ASP A 295 -4.33 -5.17 17.29
C ASP A 295 -5.19 -6.39 16.97
N VAL A 296 -5.95 -6.30 15.88
CA VAL A 296 -6.88 -7.36 15.47
C VAL A 296 -6.06 -8.54 14.98
N ASP A 297 -6.19 -9.67 15.68
CA ASP A 297 -5.48 -10.91 15.34
C ASP A 297 -6.07 -11.55 14.08
N LEU A 298 -5.28 -11.59 13.00
CA LEU A 298 -5.71 -12.16 11.72
C LEU A 298 -5.44 -13.66 11.61
N GLY A 299 -4.86 -14.28 12.65
CA GLY A 299 -4.47 -15.66 12.69
C GLY A 299 -3.00 -15.87 12.28
N ALA A 300 -2.35 -16.84 12.93
CA ALA A 300 -0.95 -17.16 12.71
C ALA A 300 -0.67 -17.51 11.23
N GLY A 301 0.36 -16.87 10.69
CA GLY A 301 0.78 -17.04 9.30
C GLY A 301 -0.03 -16.20 8.31
N ALA A 302 -0.97 -15.34 8.73
CA ALA A 302 -1.82 -14.59 7.79
C ALA A 302 -1.03 -13.70 6.83
N TRP A 303 0.04 -13.05 7.30
CA TRP A 303 0.88 -12.16 6.49
C TRP A 303 0.06 -11.06 5.78
N PRO A 304 -0.58 -10.14 6.53
CA PRO A 304 -1.42 -9.08 5.96
C PRO A 304 -0.60 -8.15 5.07
N ARG A 305 -0.67 -8.33 3.75
CA ARG A 305 0.16 -7.56 2.80
C ARG A 305 -0.47 -6.22 2.40
N HIS A 306 -1.80 -6.18 2.33
CA HIS A 306 -2.55 -5.00 1.93
C HIS A 306 -3.96 -5.06 2.52
N HIS A 307 -4.63 -3.92 2.57
CA HIS A 307 -6.03 -3.84 2.93
C HIS A 307 -6.70 -2.64 2.25
N ALA A 308 -8.02 -2.71 2.12
CA ALA A 308 -8.86 -1.56 1.74
C ALA A 308 -9.78 -1.20 2.92
N VAL A 309 -10.06 0.09 3.08
CA VAL A 309 -11.00 0.60 4.08
C VAL A 309 -12.25 1.07 3.37
N LEU A 310 -13.38 0.47 3.72
CA LEU A 310 -14.69 0.66 3.10
C LEU A 310 -15.66 1.26 4.11
N ALA A 311 -16.84 1.70 3.62
CA ALA A 311 -17.95 2.18 4.44
C ALA A 311 -17.52 3.24 5.48
N ASP A 312 -16.78 4.26 5.03
CA ASP A 312 -16.23 5.35 5.84
C ASP A 312 -15.39 4.90 7.06
N GLY A 313 -14.67 3.78 6.94
CA GLY A 313 -13.86 3.26 8.05
C GLY A 313 -14.55 2.23 8.92
N ALA A 314 -15.77 1.81 8.61
CA ALA A 314 -16.48 0.80 9.39
C ALA A 314 -16.13 -0.64 9.01
N LEU A 315 -15.54 -0.86 7.84
CA LEU A 315 -15.15 -2.18 7.34
C LEU A 315 -13.76 -2.11 6.72
N VAL A 316 -12.90 -3.06 7.06
CA VAL A 316 -11.56 -3.22 6.48
C VAL A 316 -11.46 -4.61 5.87
N VAL A 317 -11.12 -4.70 4.58
CA VAL A 317 -10.88 -5.97 3.90
C VAL A 317 -9.38 -6.17 3.74
N VAL A 318 -8.86 -7.20 4.39
CA VAL A 318 -7.42 -7.48 4.48
C VAL A 318 -7.05 -8.65 3.57
N ALA A 319 -6.00 -8.47 2.77
CA ALA A 319 -5.32 -9.52 2.02
C ALA A 319 -4.35 -10.28 2.93
N ALA A 320 -4.78 -11.42 3.46
CA ALA A 320 -3.96 -12.35 4.25
C ALA A 320 -3.24 -13.32 3.30
N GLN A 321 -2.10 -12.87 2.78
CA GLN A 321 -1.37 -13.47 1.67
C GLN A 321 -1.07 -14.96 1.88
N ASN A 322 -0.47 -15.31 3.00
CA ASN A 322 0.10 -16.65 3.20
C ASN A 322 -0.93 -17.69 3.64
N THR A 323 -2.14 -17.25 4.02
CA THR A 323 -3.27 -18.12 4.38
C THR A 323 -4.30 -18.25 3.25
N ASP A 324 -4.00 -17.78 2.04
CA ASP A 324 -4.92 -17.81 0.89
C ASP A 324 -6.31 -17.23 1.26
N ALA A 325 -6.35 -16.05 1.91
CA ALA A 325 -7.61 -15.51 2.41
C ALA A 325 -7.76 -13.99 2.29
N LEU A 326 -8.96 -13.56 1.93
CA LEU A 326 -9.46 -12.23 2.27
C LEU A 326 -10.17 -12.29 3.63
N VAL A 327 -9.90 -11.31 4.49
CA VAL A 327 -10.49 -11.23 5.83
C VAL A 327 -11.25 -9.92 5.97
N ALA A 328 -12.54 -9.99 6.27
CA ALA A 328 -13.37 -8.81 6.52
C ALA A 328 -13.41 -8.49 8.02
N VAL A 329 -12.97 -7.29 8.39
CA VAL A 329 -12.91 -6.80 9.77
C VAL A 329 -13.81 -5.59 9.93
N ARG A 330 -14.87 -5.69 10.74
CA ARG A 330 -15.67 -4.52 11.11
C ARG A 330 -14.96 -3.75 12.22
N VAL A 331 -14.84 -2.44 12.06
CA VAL A 331 -14.17 -1.57 13.03
C VAL A 331 -15.20 -0.65 13.68
N ASP A 332 -15.29 -0.69 15.00
CA ASP A 332 -16.05 0.29 15.77
C ASP A 332 -15.29 1.62 15.78
N ARG A 333 -15.75 2.61 15.02
CA ARG A 333 -15.04 3.90 14.84
C ARG A 333 -14.81 4.66 16.16
N ALA A 334 -15.68 4.48 17.15
CA ALA A 334 -15.60 5.19 18.42
C ALA A 334 -14.49 4.62 19.33
N SER A 335 -14.31 3.31 19.37
CA SER A 335 -13.29 2.64 20.19
C SER A 335 -12.03 2.29 19.42
N GLY A 336 -12.13 2.08 18.11
CA GLY A 336 -11.08 1.54 17.23
C GLY A 336 -11.02 0.01 17.21
N LYS A 337 -11.89 -0.68 17.96
CA LYS A 337 -11.84 -2.14 18.07
C LYS A 337 -12.35 -2.83 16.82
N GLY A 338 -11.64 -3.85 16.38
CA GLY A 338 -12.00 -4.67 15.22
C GLY A 338 -12.59 -6.03 15.58
N GLU A 339 -13.53 -6.50 14.76
CA GLU A 339 -14.09 -7.85 14.83
C GLU A 339 -14.07 -8.47 13.43
N ILE A 340 -13.49 -9.67 13.31
CA ILE A 340 -13.54 -10.44 12.06
C ILE A 340 -14.96 -10.94 11.86
N THR A 341 -15.54 -10.61 10.70
CA THR A 341 -16.92 -10.95 10.34
C THR A 341 -17.01 -12.06 9.32
N ASP A 342 -16.05 -12.15 8.41
CA ASP A 342 -16.02 -13.18 7.39
C ASP A 342 -14.60 -13.44 6.86
N ARG A 343 -14.43 -14.59 6.21
CA ARG A 343 -13.23 -14.97 5.48
C ARG A 343 -13.61 -15.61 4.16
N LEU A 344 -12.96 -15.18 3.08
CA LEU A 344 -13.08 -15.80 1.77
C LEU A 344 -11.74 -16.43 1.39
N GLU A 345 -11.76 -17.71 1.04
CA GLU A 345 -10.60 -18.38 0.44
C GLU A 345 -10.34 -17.77 -0.94
N LEU A 346 -9.16 -17.22 -1.13
CA LEU A 346 -8.71 -16.62 -2.39
C LEU A 346 -7.19 -16.83 -2.50
N PRO A 347 -6.65 -17.34 -3.61
CA PRO A 347 -5.23 -17.66 -3.69
C PRO A 347 -4.33 -16.43 -3.54
N VAL A 348 -3.43 -16.46 -2.56
CA VAL A 348 -2.32 -15.52 -2.33
C VAL A 348 -2.64 -14.04 -2.60
N PRO A 349 -3.65 -13.45 -1.92
CA PRO A 349 -4.05 -12.07 -2.12
C PRO A 349 -2.93 -11.13 -1.68
N ALA A 350 -2.70 -10.09 -2.48
CA ALA A 350 -1.59 -9.14 -2.31
C ALA A 350 -2.04 -7.69 -2.32
N CYS A 351 -3.12 -7.35 -3.03
CA CYS A 351 -3.68 -6.01 -3.11
C CYS A 351 -5.22 -6.07 -3.06
N VAL A 352 -5.85 -5.14 -2.36
CA VAL A 352 -7.30 -4.98 -2.28
C VAL A 352 -7.61 -3.56 -2.73
N LEU A 353 -8.38 -3.42 -3.80
CA LEU A 353 -8.73 -2.14 -4.40
C LEU A 353 -10.26 -2.07 -4.59
N GLU A 354 -10.88 -0.99 -4.12
CA GLU A 354 -12.29 -0.71 -4.43
C GLU A 354 -12.45 -0.38 -5.92
N ALA A 355 -13.52 -0.87 -6.53
CA ALA A 355 -13.67 -0.91 -7.97
C ALA A 355 -14.68 0.03 -8.60
#